data_AF-Q1QFE4-F1
#
_entry.id   AF-Q1QFE4-F1
#
_cell.length_a   1.000
_cell.length_b   1.000
_cell.length_c   1.000
_cell.angle_alpha   90.00
_cell.angle_beta   90.00
_cell.angle_gamma   90.00
#
_symmetry.space_group_name_H-M   'P 1'
#
loop_
_entity.id
_entity.type
_entity.pdbx_description
1 polymer ?
#
loop_
_entity_poly.entity_id
_entity_poly.type
_entity_poly.pdbx_seq_one_letter_code
_entity_poly.pdbx_strand_id
1 'polypeptide(L)'
;MALRTIETTYRLPVFRHKTYEAETLAQACRLAIEDDNWDDEKRDYESAGEVYVTGIWSGPDAAYSGASQSIPSHYTETHQRIVQHFEVLLGLVKVLAKQDQESPDPNFWREPAQPAIAKAEAILAGARDPDIVGDAP
;
A
#
# COMPACT_ATOMS: atom_id res chain seq x y z
N MET A 1 8.19 31.09 -5.70
CA MET A 1 7.96 29.75 -5.12
C MET A 1 6.92 29.04 -5.97
N ALA A 2 7.09 27.74 -6.21
CA ALA A 2 6.07 26.95 -6.89
C ALA A 2 4.99 26.52 -5.89
N LEU A 3 3.72 26.79 -6.19
CA LEU A 3 2.58 26.37 -5.37
C LEU A 3 2.11 24.98 -5.81
N ARG A 4 1.70 24.17 -4.83
CA ARG A 4 1.19 22.82 -5.03
C ARG A 4 -0.08 22.65 -4.20
N THR A 5 -1.07 21.98 -4.77
CA THR A 5 -2.23 21.47 -4.03
C THR A 5 -1.98 20.00 -3.74
N ILE A 6 -2.09 19.60 -2.47
CA ILE A 6 -1.86 18.22 -2.00
C ILE A 6 -3.15 17.72 -1.35
N GLU A 7 -3.66 16.59 -1.82
CA GLU A 7 -4.76 15.88 -1.16
C GLU A 7 -4.18 14.77 -0.29
N THR A 8 -4.65 14.72 0.95
CA THR A 8 -4.33 13.69 1.92
C THR A 8 -5.59 13.05 2.47
N THR A 9 -5.53 11.77 2.76
CA THR A 9 -6.61 11.00 3.38
C THR A 9 -6.04 9.99 4.36
N TYR A 10 -6.90 9.27 5.08
CA TYR A 10 -6.55 8.13 5.92
C TYR A 10 -7.67 7.10 5.88
N ARG A 11 -7.36 5.83 6.18
CA ARG A 11 -8.40 4.80 6.31
C ARG A 11 -9.12 4.95 7.63
N LEU A 12 -10.44 5.09 7.59
CA LEU A 12 -11.29 5.11 8.77
C LEU A 12 -12.10 3.81 8.84
N PRO A 13 -11.80 2.89 9.78
CA PRO A 13 -12.60 1.70 9.95
C PRO A 13 -14.04 2.05 10.30
N VAL A 14 -14.97 1.37 9.63
CA VAL A 14 -16.39 1.43 9.92
C VAL A 14 -16.82 0.02 10.31
N PHE A 15 -17.46 -0.11 11.46
CA PHE A 15 -17.87 -1.40 12.01
C PHE A 15 -19.32 -1.35 12.49
N ARG A 16 -19.93 -2.52 12.65
CA ARG A 16 -21.24 -2.69 13.27
C ARG A 16 -21.17 -3.88 14.23
N HIS A 17 -22.05 -3.89 15.22
CA HIS A 17 -22.24 -5.05 16.09
C HIS A 17 -23.65 -5.59 15.87
N LYS A 18 -23.75 -6.85 15.46
CA LYS A 18 -25.03 -7.52 15.24
C LYS A 18 -24.93 -8.98 15.67
N THR A 19 -26.05 -9.51 16.15
CA THR A 19 -26.15 -10.91 16.57
C THR A 19 -26.77 -11.70 15.43
N TYR A 20 -26.16 -12.85 15.10
CA TYR A 20 -26.63 -13.76 14.07
C TYR A 20 -26.91 -15.12 14.70
N GLU A 21 -28.10 -15.65 14.46
CA GLU A 21 -28.46 -17.01 14.85
C GLU A 21 -27.94 -17.99 13.79
N ALA A 22 -27.10 -18.94 14.21
CA ALA A 22 -26.50 -19.93 13.33
C ALA A 22 -26.06 -21.17 14.12
N GLU A 23 -26.01 -22.32 13.45
CA GLU A 23 -25.59 -23.58 14.07
C GLU A 23 -24.06 -23.67 14.25
N THR A 24 -23.31 -22.91 13.45
CA THR A 24 -21.84 -22.90 13.48
C THR A 24 -21.28 -21.48 13.37
N LEU A 25 -20.08 -21.28 13.90
CA LEU A 25 -19.33 -20.03 13.74
C LEU A 25 -19.14 -19.65 12.26
N ALA A 26 -18.78 -20.62 11.41
CA ALA A 26 -18.59 -20.38 9.98
C ALA A 26 -19.88 -19.95 9.27
N GLN A 27 -21.04 -20.43 9.72
CA GLN A 27 -22.33 -19.95 9.22
C GLN A 27 -22.64 -18.54 9.73
N ALA A 28 -22.42 -18.25 11.02
CA ALA A 28 -22.59 -16.89 11.58
C ALA A 28 -21.72 -15.86 10.85
N CYS A 29 -20.45 -16.19 10.57
CA CYS A 29 -19.53 -15.34 9.83
C CYS A 29 -20.02 -15.07 8.40
N ARG A 30 -20.55 -16.09 7.70
CA ARG A 30 -21.12 -15.90 6.35
C ARG A 30 -22.32 -14.97 6.39
N LEU A 31 -23.26 -15.20 7.32
CA LEU A 31 -24.41 -14.30 7.53
C LEU A 31 -23.95 -12.86 7.80
N ALA A 32 -22.91 -12.67 8.60
CA ALA A 32 -22.37 -11.35 8.92
C ALA A 32 -21.75 -10.62 7.71
N ILE A 33 -21.15 -11.35 6.77
CA ILE A 33 -20.55 -10.79 5.53
C ILE A 33 -21.62 -10.54 4.45
N GLU A 34 -22.62 -11.40 4.36
CA GLU A 34 -23.71 -11.29 3.38
C GLU A 34 -24.75 -10.22 3.74
N ASP A 35 -24.85 -9.85 5.01
CA ASP A 35 -25.77 -8.81 5.50
C ASP A 35 -25.34 -7.40 5.03
N ASP A 36 -26.15 -6.77 4.20
CA ASP A 36 -25.90 -5.45 3.61
C ASP A 36 -26.50 -4.30 4.43
N ASN A 37 -27.15 -4.58 5.56
CA ASN A 37 -27.73 -3.54 6.41
C ASN A 37 -26.68 -2.91 7.35
N TRP A 38 -26.23 -1.71 6.99
CA TRP A 38 -25.25 -0.92 7.75
C TRP A 38 -25.86 0.24 8.54
N ASP A 39 -27.17 0.23 8.82
CA ASP A 39 -27.85 1.33 9.52
C ASP A 39 -27.27 1.65 10.91
N ASP A 40 -26.75 0.64 11.60
CA ASP A 40 -26.11 0.76 12.93
C ASP A 40 -24.58 0.92 12.87
N GLU A 41 -24.03 1.40 11.75
CA GLU A 41 -22.59 1.58 11.58
C GLU A 41 -21.99 2.58 12.58
N LYS A 42 -20.73 2.33 12.93
CA LYS A 42 -19.93 3.15 13.82
C LYS A 42 -18.56 3.37 13.20
N ARG A 43 -18.05 4.59 13.33
CA ARG A 43 -16.71 4.97 12.87
C ARG A 43 -15.73 4.83 14.02
N ASP A 44 -14.63 4.14 13.77
CA ASP A 44 -13.55 3.99 14.73
C ASP A 44 -12.42 4.99 14.44
N TYR A 45 -12.49 6.15 15.09
CA TYR A 45 -11.45 7.17 14.99
C TYR A 45 -10.19 6.83 15.79
N GLU A 46 -10.29 5.95 16.79
CA GLU A 46 -9.16 5.55 17.64
C GLU A 46 -8.23 4.59 16.90
N SER A 47 -8.80 3.75 16.03
CA SER A 47 -8.06 2.83 15.15
C SER A 47 -7.90 3.36 13.72
N ALA A 48 -8.03 4.67 13.51
CA ALA A 48 -7.79 5.28 12.20
C ALA A 48 -6.37 4.98 11.72
N GLY A 49 -6.24 4.69 10.42
CA GLY A 49 -4.96 4.44 9.77
C GLY A 49 -4.09 5.70 9.66
N GLU A 50 -2.90 5.53 9.10
CA GLU A 50 -2.00 6.66 8.83
C GLU A 50 -2.59 7.63 7.78
N VAL A 51 -2.13 8.87 7.83
CA VAL A 51 -2.44 9.87 6.79
C VAL A 51 -1.46 9.69 5.63
N TYR A 52 -1.99 9.62 4.42
CA TYR A 52 -1.23 9.45 3.18
C TYR A 52 -1.75 10.34 2.06
N VAL A 53 -0.94 10.53 1.03
CA VAL A 53 -1.25 11.39 -0.13
C VAL A 53 -2.01 10.59 -1.19
N THR A 54 -3.09 11.17 -1.71
CA THR A 54 -3.90 10.60 -2.82
C THR A 54 -3.91 11.46 -4.08
N GLY A 55 -3.43 12.71 -4.00
CA GLY A 55 -3.33 13.57 -5.16
C GLY A 55 -2.35 14.72 -4.99
N ILE A 56 -1.71 15.11 -6.09
CA ILE A 56 -0.78 16.23 -6.17
C ILE A 56 -1.07 16.99 -7.45
N TRP A 57 -1.25 18.31 -7.37
CA TRP A 57 -1.47 19.17 -8.53
C TRP A 57 -0.58 20.41 -8.50
N SER A 58 -0.23 20.90 -9.68
CA SER A 58 0.47 22.17 -9.85
C SER A 58 -0.48 23.36 -9.68
N GLY A 59 -0.09 24.31 -8.82
CA GLY A 59 -0.87 25.53 -8.57
C GLY A 59 -1.73 25.46 -7.30
N PRO A 60 -2.27 26.62 -6.86
CA PRO A 60 -3.21 26.71 -5.75
C PRO A 60 -4.60 26.22 -6.16
N ASP A 61 -5.32 25.60 -5.23
CA ASP A 61 -6.72 25.16 -5.37
C ASP A 61 -6.99 24.32 -6.64
N ALA A 62 -6.00 23.53 -7.04
CA ALA A 62 -5.96 22.85 -8.32
C ALA A 62 -6.48 21.40 -8.27
N ALA A 63 -7.04 20.97 -7.14
CA ALA A 63 -7.58 19.61 -6.98
C ALA A 63 -8.61 19.31 -8.08
N TYR A 64 -8.44 18.16 -8.74
CA TYR A 64 -9.32 17.66 -9.81
C TYR A 64 -9.48 18.55 -11.06
N SER A 65 -8.76 19.66 -11.15
CA SER A 65 -8.89 20.64 -12.25
C SER A 65 -7.56 21.03 -12.88
N GLY A 66 -6.47 20.99 -12.11
CA GLY A 66 -5.12 21.30 -12.59
C GLY A 66 -4.34 20.09 -13.09
N ALA A 67 -3.10 20.33 -13.50
CA ALA A 67 -2.18 19.28 -13.93
C ALA A 67 -1.75 18.41 -12.75
N SER A 68 -2.11 17.12 -12.80
CA SER A 68 -1.76 16.11 -11.79
C SER A 68 -0.28 15.72 -11.88
N GLN A 69 0.31 15.34 -10.75
CA GLN A 69 1.69 14.88 -10.62
C GLN A 69 1.75 13.51 -9.99
N SER A 70 2.84 12.78 -10.25
CA SER A 70 3.09 11.49 -9.61
C SER A 70 3.26 11.66 -8.11
N ILE A 71 2.69 10.74 -7.35
CA ILE A 71 2.85 10.65 -5.90
C ILE A 71 4.09 9.78 -5.64
N PRO A 72 5.13 10.30 -4.98
CA PRO A 72 6.26 9.46 -4.60
C PRO A 72 5.79 8.37 -3.63
N SER A 73 6.20 7.12 -3.87
CA SER A 73 5.68 5.94 -3.16
C SER A 73 5.83 5.98 -1.64
N HIS A 74 6.80 6.72 -1.10
CA HIS A 74 6.91 6.90 0.35
C HIS A 74 5.71 7.62 0.98
N TYR A 75 5.01 8.46 0.21
CA TYR A 75 3.84 9.21 0.69
C TYR A 75 2.51 8.45 0.51
N THR A 76 2.53 7.27 -0.11
CA THR A 76 1.37 6.39 -0.14
C THR A 76 1.29 5.57 1.14
N GLU A 77 0.11 5.05 1.45
CA GLU A 77 -0.10 4.23 2.63
C GLU A 77 0.85 3.03 2.67
N THR A 78 1.41 2.72 3.84
CA THR A 78 2.31 1.61 4.10
C THR A 78 1.76 0.29 3.57
N HIS A 79 0.46 0.01 3.75
CA HIS A 79 -0.15 -1.19 3.20
C HIS A 79 -0.09 -1.22 1.66
N GLN A 80 -0.32 -0.09 0.98
CA GLN A 80 -0.18 -0.01 -0.47
C GLN A 80 1.29 -0.15 -0.90
N ARG A 81 2.23 0.44 -0.16
CA ARG A 81 3.67 0.27 -0.40
C ARG A 81 4.08 -1.20 -0.34
N ILE A 82 3.58 -1.95 0.66
CA ILE A 82 3.82 -3.40 0.80
C ILE A 82 3.25 -4.16 -0.40
N VAL A 83 1.98 -3.92 -0.76
CA VAL A 83 1.31 -4.62 -1.87
C VAL A 83 2.02 -4.37 -3.20
N GLN A 84 2.36 -3.12 -3.50
CA GLN A 84 3.10 -2.77 -4.71
C GLN A 84 4.51 -3.39 -4.72
N HIS A 85 5.17 -3.47 -3.56
CA HIS A 85 6.50 -4.06 -3.46
C HIS A 85 6.51 -5.59 -3.51
N PHE A 86 5.40 -6.23 -3.14
CA PHE A 86 5.26 -7.68 -3.12
C PHE A 86 5.51 -8.31 -4.50
N GLU A 87 5.06 -7.67 -5.58
CA GLU A 87 5.29 -8.17 -6.95
C GLU A 87 6.78 -8.24 -7.30
N VAL A 88 7.56 -7.23 -6.89
CA VAL A 88 9.02 -7.18 -7.07
C VAL A 88 9.69 -8.31 -6.31
N LEU A 89 9.35 -8.48 -5.03
CA LEU A 89 9.89 -9.54 -4.18
C LEU A 89 9.53 -10.93 -4.71
N LEU A 90 8.28 -11.14 -5.15
CA LEU A 90 7.85 -12.39 -5.75
C LEU A 90 8.60 -12.70 -7.05
N GLY A 91 8.88 -11.68 -7.87
CA GLY A 91 9.72 -11.81 -9.06
C GLY A 91 11.12 -12.35 -8.72
N LEU A 92 11.76 -11.80 -7.70
CA LEU A 92 13.08 -12.26 -7.21
C LEU A 92 13.02 -13.70 -6.69
N VAL A 93 12.01 -14.04 -5.90
CA VAL A 93 11.81 -15.42 -5.39
C VAL A 93 11.65 -16.40 -6.55
N LYS A 94 10.90 -16.04 -7.59
CA LYS A 94 10.73 -16.89 -8.79
C LYS A 94 12.04 -17.10 -9.54
N VAL A 95 12.92 -16.09 -9.62
CA VAL A 95 14.25 -16.24 -10.23
C VAL A 95 15.09 -17.25 -9.44
N LEU A 96 15.11 -17.13 -8.11
CA LEU A 96 15.87 -18.02 -7.22
C LEU A 96 15.33 -19.47 -7.19
N ALA A 97 14.03 -19.65 -7.38
CA ALA A 97 13.39 -20.96 -7.33
C ALA A 97 13.50 -21.79 -8.62
N LYS A 98 14.07 -21.26 -9.71
CA LYS A 98 14.24 -22.01 -10.96
C LYS A 98 15.27 -23.14 -10.79
N GLN A 99 14.83 -24.39 -10.95
CA GLN A 99 15.65 -25.59 -10.75
C GLN A 99 16.49 -26.01 -11.98
N ASP A 100 16.18 -25.51 -13.18
CA ASP A 100 16.66 -26.05 -14.48
C ASP A 100 17.76 -25.24 -15.19
N GLN A 101 18.34 -24.24 -14.53
CA GLN A 101 19.51 -23.53 -15.06
C GLN A 101 20.68 -23.72 -14.10
N GLU A 102 21.89 -23.93 -14.64
CA GLU A 102 23.13 -23.66 -13.91
C GLU A 102 22.91 -22.44 -13.02
N SER A 103 23.18 -22.59 -11.72
CA SER A 103 22.89 -21.60 -10.67
C SER A 103 22.86 -20.19 -11.24
N PRO A 104 21.69 -19.49 -11.26
CA PRO A 104 21.55 -18.24 -11.98
C PRO A 104 22.69 -17.30 -11.61
N ASP A 105 23.30 -16.67 -12.63
CA ASP A 105 24.46 -15.78 -12.44
C ASP A 105 24.21 -14.95 -11.18
N PRO A 106 25.06 -15.08 -10.15
CA PRO A 106 24.81 -14.40 -8.90
C PRO A 106 24.69 -12.88 -9.03
N ASN A 107 25.22 -12.28 -10.10
CA ASN A 107 25.03 -10.86 -10.39
C ASN A 107 23.63 -10.55 -10.94
N PHE A 108 23.08 -11.44 -11.77
CA PHE A 108 21.76 -11.28 -12.41
C PHE A 108 20.61 -11.10 -11.42
N TRP A 109 20.66 -11.78 -10.26
CA TRP A 109 19.61 -11.64 -9.24
C TRP A 109 20.01 -10.72 -8.08
N ARG A 110 21.31 -10.58 -7.74
CA ARG A 110 21.73 -9.71 -6.62
C ARG A 110 21.54 -8.23 -6.93
N GLU A 111 21.82 -7.81 -8.16
CA GLU A 111 21.67 -6.40 -8.57
C GLU A 111 20.25 -5.87 -8.34
N PRO A 112 19.17 -6.55 -8.78
CA PRO A 112 17.81 -6.11 -8.46
C PRO A 112 17.39 -6.41 -7.01
N ALA A 113 18.01 -7.39 -6.33
CA ALA A 113 17.65 -7.73 -4.96
C ALA A 113 18.06 -6.67 -3.93
N GLN A 114 19.24 -6.06 -4.06
CA GLN A 114 19.73 -5.06 -3.11
C GLN A 114 18.79 -3.85 -2.93
N PRO A 115 18.37 -3.13 -3.99
CA PRO A 115 17.43 -2.02 -3.83
C PRO A 115 16.04 -2.49 -3.39
N ALA A 116 15.62 -3.70 -3.77
CA ALA A 116 14.36 -4.27 -3.32
C ALA A 116 14.37 -4.58 -1.81
N ILE A 117 15.47 -5.09 -1.28
CA ILE A 117 15.65 -5.31 0.16
C ILE A 117 15.66 -3.98 0.90
N ALA A 118 16.46 -3.01 0.46
CA ALA A 118 16.53 -1.69 1.08
C ALA A 118 15.16 -1.00 1.13
N LYS A 119 14.36 -1.10 0.06
CA LYS A 119 12.97 -0.59 0.05
C LYS A 119 12.07 -1.35 1.01
N ALA A 120 12.17 -2.68 1.09
CA ALA A 120 11.38 -3.47 2.04
C ALA A 120 11.71 -3.11 3.50
N GLU A 121 13.00 -2.96 3.82
CA GLU A 121 13.46 -2.53 5.14
C GLU A 121 12.97 -1.11 5.48
N ALA A 122 13.02 -0.18 4.51
CA ALA A 122 12.50 1.16 4.68
C ALA A 122 10.98 1.15 4.96
N ILE A 123 10.21 0.34 4.24
CA ILE A 123 8.77 0.17 4.48
C ILE A 123 8.51 -0.35 5.90
N LEU A 124 9.23 -1.38 6.34
CA LEU A 124 9.09 -1.95 7.70
C LEU A 124 9.46 -0.93 8.80
N ALA A 125 10.43 -0.06 8.53
CA ALA A 125 10.84 1.00 9.44
C ALA A 125 9.95 2.25 9.39
N GLY A 126 8.95 2.30 8.49
CA GLY A 126 8.17 3.52 8.22
C GLY A 126 9.00 4.67 7.63
N ALA A 127 10.17 4.36 7.06
CA ALA A 127 11.09 5.32 6.47
C ALA A 127 10.76 5.61 5.00
N ARG A 128 11.37 6.67 4.46
CA ARG A 128 11.31 7.00 3.03
C ARG A 128 11.98 5.90 2.20
N ASP A 129 11.38 5.63 1.03
CA ASP A 129 11.98 4.75 0.04
C ASP A 129 13.41 5.23 -0.30
N PRO A 130 14.39 4.31 -0.42
CA PRO A 130 15.74 4.68 -0.82
C PRO A 130 15.71 5.38 -2.19
N ASP A 131 16.56 6.38 -2.37
CA ASP A 131 16.71 7.04 -3.67
C ASP A 131 17.16 5.99 -4.69
N ILE A 132 16.44 5.89 -5.81
CA ILE A 132 16.83 5.02 -6.91
C ILE A 132 18.09 5.65 -7.49
N VAL A 133 19.22 4.94 -7.45
CA VAL A 133 20.46 5.36 -8.11
C VAL A 133 20.17 5.47 -9.61
N GLY A 134 19.89 6.68 -10.08
CA GLY A 134 19.50 6.95 -11.47
C GLY A 134 18.49 8.10 -11.65
N ASP A 135 17.74 8.48 -10.62
CA ASP A 135 16.86 9.66 -10.67
C ASP A 135 17.55 10.83 -9.96
N ALA A 136 18.47 11.48 -10.68
CA ALA A 136 19.05 12.76 -10.30
C ALA A 136 18.06 13.90 -10.67
N PRO A 137 18.05 15.02 -9.92
CA PRO A 137 16.98 16.03 -9.91
C PRO A 137 16.73 16.75 -11.25
#